data_AF-A0A8H5IL08-F1
#
_entry.id   AF-A0A8H5IL08-F1
#
_cell.length_a   1.000
_cell.length_b   1.000
_cell.length_c   1.000
_cell.angle_alpha   90.00
_cell.angle_beta   90.00
_cell.angle_gamma   90.00
#
_symmetry.space_group_name_H-M   'P 1'
#
loop_
_entity.id
_entity.type
_entity.pdbx_description
1 polymer ?
#
loop_
_entity_poly.entity_id
_entity_poly.type
_entity_poly.pdbx_seq_one_letter_code
_entity_poly.pdbx_strand_id
1 'polypeptide(L)'
;MGSAVYPTFEVGDHEAFMEFALTQAKKSPPGANKFCVGAVLANAATGRVISTGFSLEYPRDYKGDPGTTHAEQCCFIKIAEEHNLPEERIYEVLPTDTALYTTMEPCNERLSGNMTCLRKDAHWDAPPVGRIGGCMPSNQEQLPEGCDITSIKAHGISFWAKTDRIDVLLSDGSPQSFFIKILQKGVGMNMAKGEFHSMSAIYEVLPEFVPKPIACGTYETISDTHFFLCEFREMKEDIPGPDEFASRLSKMHQKSVSPTGKFGFHITTYAGNLPQYVAWEDSWETFFAKSMRQALDLEISVKGNSNELKVLSQALFEKVIPRLLRPLESEGRTVKPSLIHGDLWYANAGIDVENDQPLVFDACCFFAHNEYEFGQWRPACNRFGDEYVAAYNKLVQISAPEEDFEGRLDLYRLRFDTHVSALFVDNKALRTQ
;
A
#
# COMPACT_ATOMS: atom_id res chain seq x y z
N MET A 1 5.57 38.60 25.15
CA MET A 1 6.92 38.10 25.48
C MET A 1 7.80 38.27 24.24
N GLY A 2 9.13 38.27 24.35
CA GLY A 2 9.98 38.47 23.17
C GLY A 2 9.87 37.29 22.21
N SER A 3 9.59 37.55 20.92
CA SER A 3 9.59 36.52 19.88
C SER A 3 10.98 35.87 19.82
N ALA A 4 11.02 34.54 19.90
CA ALA A 4 12.28 33.81 19.79
C ALA A 4 12.83 33.99 18.36
N VAL A 5 14.07 34.48 18.25
CA VAL A 5 14.72 34.64 16.94
C VAL A 5 15.18 33.26 16.47
N TYR A 6 14.29 32.57 15.77
CA TYR A 6 14.55 31.28 15.14
C TYR A 6 15.44 31.44 13.90
N PRO A 7 16.32 30.44 13.61
CA PRO A 7 17.18 30.47 12.43
C PRO A 7 16.38 30.31 11.13
N THR A 8 17.04 30.68 10.03
CA THR A 8 16.58 30.39 8.66
C THR A 8 17.72 29.64 7.96
N PHE A 9 17.39 28.50 7.36
CA PHE A 9 18.30 27.65 6.59
C PHE A 9 18.00 27.76 5.10
N GLU A 10 18.81 27.13 4.24
CA GLU A 10 18.55 27.11 2.80
C GLU A 10 17.29 26.28 2.48
N VAL A 11 16.51 26.72 1.50
CA VAL A 11 15.27 26.03 1.09
C VAL A 11 15.65 24.68 0.47
N GLY A 12 15.19 23.59 1.08
CA GLY A 12 15.54 22.22 0.70
C GLY A 12 16.72 21.60 1.45
N ASP A 13 17.41 22.35 2.32
CA ASP A 13 18.49 21.84 3.18
C ASP A 13 17.92 21.05 4.38
N HIS A 14 17.35 19.89 4.08
CA HIS A 14 16.79 18.96 5.07
C HIS A 14 17.84 18.46 6.08
N GLU A 15 19.13 18.45 5.72
CA GLU A 15 20.23 18.05 6.60
C GLU A 15 20.41 19.08 7.73
N ALA A 16 20.50 20.38 7.42
CA ALA A 16 20.61 21.42 8.44
C ALA A 16 19.40 21.48 9.40
N PHE A 17 18.17 21.22 8.92
CA PHE A 17 17.01 21.11 9.81
C PHE A 17 17.10 19.90 10.76
N MET A 18 17.58 18.75 10.28
CA MET A 18 17.78 17.56 11.10
C MET A 18 18.95 17.70 12.09
N GLU A 19 20.05 18.34 11.69
CA GLU A 19 21.11 18.75 12.61
C GLU A 19 20.57 19.70 13.69
N PHE A 20 19.73 20.67 13.31
CA PHE A 20 19.11 21.57 14.27
C PHE A 20 18.15 20.84 15.21
N ALA A 21 17.40 19.84 14.75
CA ALA A 21 16.60 18.95 15.60
C ALA A 21 17.47 18.17 16.59
N LEU A 22 18.64 17.67 16.17
CA LEU A 22 19.64 17.06 17.06
C LEU A 22 20.20 18.07 18.09
N THR A 23 20.27 19.37 17.80
CA THR A 23 20.60 20.38 18.82
C THR A 23 19.47 20.60 19.83
N GLN A 24 18.20 20.43 19.44
CA GLN A 24 17.08 20.46 20.39
C GLN A 24 17.07 19.20 21.27
N ALA A 25 17.32 18.03 20.68
CA ALA A 25 17.41 16.76 21.39
C ALA A 25 18.41 16.80 22.56
N LYS A 26 19.57 17.46 22.35
CA LYS A 26 20.60 17.68 23.38
C LYS A 26 20.14 18.50 24.60
N LYS A 27 18.99 19.18 24.54
CA LYS A 27 18.38 19.90 25.67
C LYS A 27 17.56 18.97 26.58
N SER A 28 17.09 17.84 26.07
CA SER A 28 16.40 16.83 26.89
C SER A 28 17.39 16.17 27.86
N PRO A 29 17.11 16.14 29.17
CA PRO A 29 17.98 15.46 30.13
C PRO A 29 17.97 13.95 29.88
N PRO A 30 19.12 13.25 29.83
CA PRO A 30 19.17 11.81 29.58
C PRO A 30 18.56 10.98 30.71
N GLY A 31 18.30 9.69 30.46
CA GLY A 31 17.87 8.74 31.49
C GLY A 31 17.67 7.34 30.92
N ALA A 32 17.83 6.32 31.78
CA ALA A 32 17.98 4.92 31.35
C ALA A 32 16.82 4.33 30.52
N ASN A 33 15.60 4.87 30.67
CA ASN A 33 14.38 4.32 30.05
C ASN A 33 13.71 5.32 29.09
N LYS A 34 14.46 6.23 28.46
CA LYS A 34 13.91 7.25 27.54
C LYS A 34 14.93 7.70 26.50
N PHE A 35 14.42 8.05 25.32
CA PHE A 35 15.21 8.74 24.30
C PHE A 35 15.17 10.26 24.54
N CYS A 36 16.24 10.95 24.16
CA CYS A 36 16.25 12.40 24.04
C CYS A 36 15.83 12.74 22.60
N VAL A 37 14.57 13.14 22.40
CA VAL A 37 14.04 13.53 21.09
C VAL A 37 14.06 15.05 20.98
N GLY A 38 14.38 15.55 19.79
CA GLY A 38 14.26 16.96 19.42
C GLY A 38 13.44 17.11 18.15
N ALA A 39 12.67 18.18 18.06
CA ALA A 39 11.82 18.50 16.93
C ALA A 39 11.96 19.97 16.51
N VAL A 40 11.74 20.23 15.22
CA VAL A 40 11.81 21.55 14.57
C VAL A 40 10.65 21.67 13.60
N LEU A 41 9.84 22.71 13.75
CA LEU A 41 8.75 23.06 12.85
C LEU A 41 9.19 24.25 12.01
N ALA A 42 9.21 24.13 10.68
CA ALA A 42 9.80 25.13 9.79
C ALA A 42 8.96 25.38 8.54
N ASN A 43 8.88 26.63 8.07
CA ASN A 43 8.30 26.97 6.77
C ASN A 43 9.28 26.52 5.67
N ALA A 44 8.95 25.45 4.94
CA ALA A 44 9.80 24.90 3.90
C ALA A 44 9.96 25.84 2.70
N ALA A 45 8.95 26.64 2.37
CA ALA A 45 9.01 27.60 1.27
C ALA A 45 9.97 28.79 1.54
N THR A 46 10.28 29.08 2.80
CA THR A 46 11.19 30.18 3.18
C THR A 46 12.41 29.75 3.98
N GLY A 47 12.59 28.44 4.23
CA GLY A 47 13.65 27.88 5.06
C GLY A 47 13.59 28.30 6.55
N ARG A 48 12.52 28.96 7.01
CA ARG A 48 12.48 29.62 8.32
C ARG A 48 11.94 28.68 9.39
N VAL A 49 12.68 28.48 10.48
CA VAL A 49 12.14 27.80 11.67
C VAL A 49 11.07 28.67 12.33
N ILE A 50 9.95 28.05 12.70
CA ILE A 50 8.76 28.67 13.29
C ILE A 50 8.62 28.25 14.76
N SER A 51 8.92 26.99 15.09
CA SER A 51 8.89 26.48 16.45
C SER A 51 9.91 25.35 16.61
N THR A 52 10.25 25.04 17.86
CA THR A 52 11.13 23.91 18.21
C THR A 52 10.58 23.19 19.43
N GLY A 53 11.03 21.96 19.67
CA GLY A 53 10.62 21.18 20.83
C GLY A 53 11.64 20.13 21.23
N PHE A 54 11.59 19.68 22.48
CA PHE A 54 12.36 18.54 22.94
C PHE A 54 11.61 17.74 24.02
N SER A 55 11.95 16.47 24.19
CA SER A 55 11.37 15.61 25.24
C SER A 55 11.56 16.23 26.63
N LEU A 56 10.52 16.20 27.46
CA LEU A 56 10.52 16.78 28.82
C LEU A 56 10.72 18.31 28.89
N GLU A 57 10.50 19.03 27.80
CA GLU A 57 10.46 20.51 27.84
C GLU A 57 9.28 21.02 28.69
N TYR A 58 8.16 20.30 28.67
CA TYR A 58 7.00 20.51 29.55
C TYR A 58 6.95 19.43 30.65
N PRO A 59 6.35 19.74 31.82
CA PRO A 59 6.21 18.79 32.91
C PRO A 59 5.32 17.59 32.53
N ARG A 60 5.44 16.49 33.29
CA ARG A 60 4.45 15.39 33.26
C ARG A 60 3.07 15.91 33.68
N ASP A 61 2.01 15.23 33.22
CA ASP A 61 0.63 15.66 33.40
C ASP A 61 0.29 17.04 32.80
N TYR A 62 1.10 17.56 31.85
CA TYR A 62 0.77 18.78 31.13
C TYR A 62 -0.57 18.61 30.40
N LYS A 63 -1.56 19.45 30.76
CA LYS A 63 -2.97 19.35 30.34
C LYS A 63 -3.60 17.95 30.52
N GLY A 64 -3.12 17.17 31.50
CA GLY A 64 -3.68 15.86 31.82
C GLY A 64 -3.21 14.70 30.94
N ASP A 65 -2.08 14.83 30.22
CA ASP A 65 -1.41 13.67 29.61
C ASP A 65 -0.53 12.95 30.66
N PRO A 66 -0.88 11.74 31.14
CA PRO A 66 -0.08 11.00 32.12
C PRO A 66 1.28 10.53 31.58
N GLY A 67 1.54 10.71 30.29
CA GLY A 67 2.85 10.53 29.67
C GLY A 67 3.80 11.72 29.89
N THR A 68 4.82 11.77 29.04
CA THR A 68 5.70 12.93 28.89
C THR A 68 5.40 13.59 27.56
N THR A 69 5.27 14.92 27.52
CA THR A 69 5.08 15.65 26.25
C THR A 69 6.18 15.31 25.24
N HIS A 70 5.78 14.85 24.06
CA HIS A 70 6.70 14.52 22.97
C HIS A 70 7.26 15.80 22.33
N ALA A 71 8.44 15.72 21.70
CA ALA A 71 9.13 16.89 21.16
C ALA A 71 8.31 17.62 20.07
N GLU A 72 7.60 16.87 19.24
CA GLU A 72 6.69 17.38 18.20
C GLU A 72 5.54 18.16 18.82
N GLN A 73 4.95 17.62 19.90
CA GLN A 73 3.87 18.31 20.62
C GLN A 73 4.37 19.59 21.32
N CYS A 74 5.61 19.61 21.82
CA CYS A 74 6.23 20.83 22.34
C CYS A 74 6.29 21.95 21.29
N CYS A 75 6.49 21.61 19.99
CA CYS A 75 6.42 22.60 18.91
C CYS A 75 5.01 23.22 18.79
N PHE A 76 3.98 22.37 18.84
CA PHE A 76 2.56 22.74 18.65
C PHE A 76 1.98 23.52 19.82
N ILE A 77 2.32 23.14 21.06
CA ILE A 77 1.91 23.87 22.26
C ILE A 77 2.36 25.33 22.18
N LYS A 78 3.59 25.61 21.73
CA LYS A 78 4.12 26.97 21.62
C LYS A 78 3.39 27.81 20.58
N ILE A 79 3.05 27.23 19.43
CA ILE A 79 2.25 27.92 18.39
C ILE A 79 0.84 28.21 18.91
N ALA A 80 0.22 27.24 19.58
CA ALA A 80 -1.08 27.40 20.23
C ALA A 80 -1.07 28.52 21.28
N GLU A 81 -0.04 28.56 22.14
CA GLU A 81 0.18 29.59 23.16
C GLU A 81 0.50 30.97 22.55
N GLU A 82 1.30 31.06 21.49
CA GLU A 82 1.66 32.31 20.81
C GLU A 82 0.46 32.96 20.09
N HIS A 83 -0.38 32.14 19.45
CA HIS A 83 -1.56 32.60 18.71
C HIS A 83 -2.86 32.60 19.52
N ASN A 84 -2.83 32.19 20.80
CA ASN A 84 -4.00 32.05 21.67
C ASN A 84 -5.11 31.17 21.05
N LEU A 85 -4.70 30.03 20.49
CA LEU A 85 -5.57 29.02 19.88
C LEU A 85 -5.50 27.71 20.69
N PRO A 86 -6.54 26.85 20.63
CA PRO A 86 -6.41 25.47 21.10
C PRO A 86 -5.49 24.67 20.15
N GLU A 87 -4.84 23.61 20.65
CA GLU A 87 -3.86 22.80 19.88
C GLU A 87 -4.47 22.23 18.59
N GLU A 88 -5.78 21.96 18.60
CA GLU A 88 -6.55 21.42 17.48
C GLU A 88 -6.78 22.43 16.35
N ARG A 89 -6.51 23.74 16.56
CA ARG A 89 -6.76 24.82 15.60
C ARG A 89 -5.50 25.55 15.11
N ILE A 90 -4.30 25.07 15.46
CA ILE A 90 -3.04 25.68 15.03
C ILE A 90 -2.86 25.73 13.51
N TYR A 91 -3.56 24.87 12.75
CA TYR A 91 -3.56 24.89 11.29
C TYR A 91 -4.05 26.23 10.70
N GLU A 92 -4.80 27.04 11.46
CA GLU A 92 -5.28 28.37 11.03
C GLU A 92 -4.16 29.42 10.94
N VAL A 93 -3.01 29.17 11.57
CA VAL A 93 -1.90 30.12 11.70
C VAL A 93 -0.56 29.59 11.18
N LEU A 94 -0.47 28.30 10.88
CA LEU A 94 0.72 27.70 10.28
C LEU A 94 0.83 28.04 8.78
N PRO A 95 1.99 28.50 8.29
CA PRO A 95 2.24 28.71 6.86
C PRO A 95 2.01 27.43 6.06
N THR A 96 1.38 27.53 4.89
CA THR A 96 0.95 26.41 4.05
C THR A 96 2.02 25.33 3.89
N ASP A 97 3.28 25.70 3.67
CA ASP A 97 4.40 24.75 3.46
C ASP A 97 5.22 24.45 4.73
N THR A 98 4.60 24.42 5.90
CA THR A 98 5.32 24.02 7.13
C THR A 98 5.68 22.53 7.13
N ALA A 99 6.95 22.20 7.36
CA ALA A 99 7.48 20.84 7.55
C ALA A 99 7.90 20.61 9.02
N LEU A 100 7.79 19.35 9.47
CA LEU A 100 8.23 18.90 10.79
C LEU A 100 9.45 17.98 10.64
N TYR A 101 10.53 18.34 11.32
CA TYR A 101 11.76 17.53 11.42
C TYR A 101 11.88 17.03 12.86
N THR A 102 12.03 15.72 13.05
CA THR A 102 12.18 15.12 14.39
C THR A 102 13.24 14.02 14.38
N THR A 103 13.97 13.89 15.48
CA THR A 103 15.04 12.88 15.65
C THR A 103 14.52 11.49 16.01
N MET A 104 13.21 11.27 15.98
CA MET A 104 12.54 9.99 16.24
C MET A 104 11.22 9.96 15.46
N GLU A 105 10.77 8.79 15.02
CA GLU A 105 9.51 8.65 14.29
C GLU A 105 8.32 9.15 15.15
N PRO A 106 7.40 9.98 14.61
CA PRO A 106 6.19 10.40 15.31
C PRO A 106 5.37 9.19 15.80
N CYS A 107 4.80 9.28 17.00
CA CYS A 107 4.11 8.12 17.55
C CYS A 107 2.79 7.82 16.80
N ASN A 108 2.56 6.54 16.51
CA ASN A 108 1.33 6.03 15.86
C ASN A 108 0.25 5.64 16.88
N GLU A 109 0.60 5.54 18.16
CA GLU A 109 -0.30 5.27 19.29
C GLU A 109 0.19 6.07 20.52
N ARG A 110 -0.70 6.36 21.48
CA ARG A 110 -0.33 6.88 22.80
C ARG A 110 -0.98 6.06 23.91
N LEU A 111 -0.16 5.59 24.85
CA LEU A 111 -0.59 4.90 26.07
C LEU A 111 -1.54 5.74 26.95
N SER A 112 -1.55 7.06 26.79
CA SER A 112 -2.47 7.99 27.47
C SER A 112 -3.84 8.11 26.80
N GLY A 113 -4.07 7.51 25.63
CA GLY A 113 -5.31 7.66 24.85
C GLY A 113 -5.46 9.02 24.13
N ASN A 114 -4.50 9.92 24.30
CA ASN A 114 -4.48 11.22 23.61
C ASN A 114 -4.22 11.07 22.10
N MET A 115 -4.67 12.05 21.31
CA MET A 115 -4.33 12.12 19.88
C MET A 115 -2.81 12.03 19.69
N THR A 116 -2.43 11.13 18.78
CA THR A 116 -1.03 10.78 18.52
C THR A 116 -0.30 11.92 17.82
N CYS A 117 1.04 11.94 17.84
CA CYS A 117 1.78 12.96 17.07
C CYS A 117 1.41 12.86 15.59
N LEU A 118 1.38 11.65 15.01
CA LEU A 118 0.93 11.43 13.64
C LEU A 118 -0.49 11.96 13.37
N ARG A 119 -1.44 11.87 14.32
CA ARG A 119 -2.80 12.42 14.12
C ARG A 119 -2.91 13.93 14.31
N LYS A 120 -2.06 14.53 15.16
CA LYS A 120 -1.91 16.00 15.24
C LYS A 120 -1.25 16.54 13.97
N ASP A 121 -0.34 15.76 13.39
CA ASP A 121 0.25 16.00 12.06
C ASP A 121 -0.75 15.68 10.92
N ALA A 122 -1.71 14.75 11.07
CA ALA A 122 -2.64 14.38 9.99
C ALA A 122 -3.69 15.45 9.63
N HIS A 123 -3.83 16.50 10.45
CA HIS A 123 -4.55 17.73 10.07
C HIS A 123 -3.65 18.76 9.35
N TRP A 124 -2.40 18.37 9.06
CA TRP A 124 -1.29 19.20 8.61
C TRP A 124 -0.41 18.42 7.59
N ASP A 125 -0.72 18.48 6.29
CA ASP A 125 -0.30 17.51 5.22
C ASP A 125 1.22 17.39 4.88
N ALA A 126 2.18 17.58 5.80
CA ALA A 126 3.61 17.74 5.51
C ALA A 126 4.55 16.63 6.03
N PRO A 127 5.74 16.43 5.43
CA PRO A 127 6.23 15.04 5.31
C PRO A 127 7.75 14.81 5.53
N PRO A 128 8.20 13.55 5.47
CA PRO A 128 9.54 13.16 5.03
C PRO A 128 9.55 12.47 3.63
N VAL A 129 8.60 12.82 2.76
CA VAL A 129 8.65 12.63 1.29
C VAL A 129 8.04 13.89 0.69
N GLY A 130 8.81 14.69 -0.06
CA GLY A 130 8.45 16.06 -0.42
C GLY A 130 7.02 16.24 -0.91
N ARG A 131 6.29 17.22 -0.34
CA ARG A 131 4.91 17.55 -0.75
C ARG A 131 4.87 17.83 -2.24
N ILE A 132 4.22 16.93 -2.96
CA ILE A 132 3.48 17.30 -4.16
C ILE A 132 2.21 17.98 -3.64
N GLY A 133 2.30 19.30 -3.45
CA GLY A 133 1.10 20.12 -3.30
C GLY A 133 0.20 19.92 -4.52
N GLY A 134 -1.12 19.96 -4.32
CA GLY A 134 -2.14 19.45 -5.24
C GLY A 134 -2.18 20.05 -6.65
N CYS A 135 -1.15 19.81 -7.45
CA CYS A 135 -1.32 19.60 -8.88
C CYS A 135 -2.17 18.33 -9.04
N MET A 136 -3.23 18.43 -9.81
CA MET A 136 -3.69 17.28 -10.57
C MET A 136 -2.64 16.95 -11.65
N PRO A 137 -2.67 15.77 -12.29
CA PRO A 137 -2.26 15.74 -13.69
C PRO A 137 -3.02 16.85 -14.42
N SER A 138 -2.35 17.69 -15.20
CA SER A 138 -2.88 19.00 -15.67
C SER A 138 -4.09 18.93 -16.60
N ASN A 139 -4.59 17.72 -16.89
CA ASN A 139 -5.74 17.46 -17.72
C ASN A 139 -6.92 17.04 -16.83
N GLN A 140 -7.86 17.98 -16.62
CA GLN A 140 -9.22 17.68 -16.14
C GLN A 140 -9.94 16.64 -17.03
N GLU A 141 -9.42 16.35 -18.23
CA GLU A 141 -9.89 15.34 -19.19
C GLU A 141 -10.04 13.92 -18.63
N GLN A 142 -9.38 13.58 -17.51
CA GLN A 142 -9.51 12.26 -16.86
C GLN A 142 -10.62 12.21 -15.81
N LEU A 143 -11.15 13.37 -15.42
CA LEU A 143 -12.39 13.51 -14.64
C LEU A 143 -13.56 13.79 -15.59
N PRO A 144 -14.82 13.66 -15.16
CA PRO A 144 -15.97 14.01 -15.99
C PRO A 144 -15.91 15.46 -16.48
N GLU A 145 -16.17 15.67 -17.77
CA GLU A 145 -16.08 16.99 -18.40
C GLU A 145 -16.99 18.01 -17.68
N GLY A 146 -16.42 19.16 -17.34
CA GLY A 146 -17.14 20.23 -16.65
C GLY A 146 -17.45 19.97 -15.17
N CYS A 147 -16.79 19.02 -14.50
CA CYS A 147 -16.91 18.85 -13.05
C CYS A 147 -16.04 19.87 -12.26
N ASP A 148 -16.57 20.33 -11.12
CA ASP A 148 -15.86 21.17 -10.16
C ASP A 148 -15.26 20.30 -9.04
N ILE A 149 -13.95 20.37 -8.81
CA ILE A 149 -13.31 19.68 -7.69
C ILE A 149 -13.67 20.42 -6.38
N THR A 150 -14.34 19.72 -5.48
CA THR A 150 -14.79 20.27 -4.18
C THR A 150 -13.85 19.94 -3.02
N SER A 151 -13.12 18.82 -3.10
CA SER A 151 -12.17 18.40 -2.05
C SER A 151 -11.12 17.43 -2.60
N ILE A 152 -9.92 17.48 -2.02
CA ILE A 152 -8.90 16.41 -2.11
C ILE A 152 -8.42 16.15 -0.67
N LYS A 153 -8.39 14.88 -0.24
CA LYS A 153 -8.02 14.47 1.13
C LYS A 153 -7.24 13.17 1.12
N ALA A 154 -6.20 13.05 1.95
CA ALA A 154 -5.51 11.78 2.17
C ALA A 154 -6.51 10.69 2.61
N HIS A 155 -6.40 9.49 2.02
CA HIS A 155 -7.31 8.38 2.28
C HIS A 155 -6.62 7.03 2.08
N GLY A 156 -6.79 6.09 3.01
CA GLY A 156 -6.12 4.78 2.96
C GLY A 156 -4.63 4.84 3.35
N ILE A 157 -3.95 3.70 3.22
CA ILE A 157 -2.51 3.53 3.51
C ILE A 157 -1.91 2.66 2.41
N SER A 158 -0.75 3.05 1.87
CA SER A 158 0.06 2.23 0.97
C SER A 158 1.54 2.36 1.30
N PHE A 159 2.31 1.27 1.15
CA PHE A 159 3.77 1.28 1.32
C PHE A 159 4.52 1.99 0.18
N TRP A 160 3.88 2.14 -0.99
CA TRP A 160 4.56 2.52 -2.24
C TRP A 160 3.92 3.71 -2.97
N ALA A 161 2.81 4.24 -2.47
CA ALA A 161 2.05 5.33 -3.07
C ALA A 161 1.52 6.29 -2.01
N LYS A 162 1.33 7.57 -2.35
CA LYS A 162 0.39 8.45 -1.64
C LYS A 162 -1.02 8.15 -2.17
N THR A 163 -2.01 8.13 -1.29
CA THR A 163 -3.39 7.77 -1.65
C THR A 163 -4.35 8.86 -1.18
N ASP A 164 -5.17 9.37 -2.09
CA ASP A 164 -6.11 10.47 -1.83
C ASP A 164 -7.52 10.11 -2.34
N ARG A 165 -8.54 10.69 -1.70
CA ARG A 165 -9.92 10.78 -2.19
C ARG A 165 -10.11 12.16 -2.83
N ILE A 166 -10.67 12.20 -4.03
CA ILE A 166 -11.08 13.41 -4.76
C ILE A 166 -12.61 13.45 -4.77
N ASP A 167 -13.22 14.52 -4.25
CA ASP A 167 -14.66 14.75 -4.32
C ASP A 167 -14.95 15.85 -5.36
N VAL A 168 -15.84 15.58 -6.31
CA VAL A 168 -16.27 16.52 -7.35
C VAL A 168 -17.78 16.75 -7.34
N LEU A 169 -18.19 17.88 -7.91
CA LEU A 169 -19.56 18.15 -8.33
C LEU A 169 -19.62 18.06 -9.85
N LEU A 170 -20.48 17.20 -10.39
CA LEU A 170 -20.70 17.07 -11.84
C LEU A 170 -21.47 18.28 -12.40
N SER A 171 -21.46 18.47 -13.72
CA SER A 171 -22.15 19.59 -14.37
C SER A 171 -23.67 19.64 -14.16
N ASP A 172 -24.29 18.54 -13.72
CA ASP A 172 -25.70 18.47 -13.33
C ASP A 172 -25.97 18.77 -11.84
N GLY A 173 -24.91 19.04 -11.07
CA GLY A 173 -24.96 19.28 -9.62
C GLY A 173 -24.95 18.01 -8.77
N SER A 174 -24.75 16.82 -9.34
CA SER A 174 -24.61 15.59 -8.56
C SER A 174 -23.18 15.41 -8.02
N PRO A 175 -22.99 14.91 -6.78
CA PRO A 175 -21.67 14.64 -6.23
C PRO A 175 -21.11 13.32 -6.76
N GLN A 176 -19.80 13.25 -7.02
CA GLN A 176 -19.08 12.02 -7.31
C GLN A 176 -17.73 12.01 -6.62
N SER A 177 -17.24 10.82 -6.23
CA SER A 177 -15.96 10.64 -5.56
C SER A 177 -15.05 9.68 -6.33
N PHE A 178 -13.75 9.94 -6.30
CA PHE A 178 -12.70 9.15 -6.93
C PHE A 178 -11.58 8.84 -5.95
N PHE A 179 -10.91 7.70 -6.16
CA PHE A 179 -9.70 7.32 -5.45
C PHE A 179 -8.51 7.44 -6.39
N ILE A 180 -7.43 8.07 -5.92
CA ILE A 180 -6.20 8.24 -6.68
C ILE A 180 -5.01 7.70 -5.87
N LYS A 181 -4.13 6.95 -6.56
CA LYS A 181 -2.79 6.63 -6.10
C LYS A 181 -1.79 7.49 -6.85
N ILE A 182 -0.84 8.07 -6.14
CA ILE A 182 0.26 8.87 -6.67
C ILE A 182 1.57 8.13 -6.38
N LEU A 183 2.34 7.83 -7.42
CA LEU A 183 3.56 7.03 -7.39
C LEU A 183 4.71 7.79 -8.05
N GLN A 184 5.95 7.49 -7.64
CA GLN A 184 7.13 8.20 -8.13
C GLN A 184 8.09 7.30 -8.93
N LYS A 185 8.88 7.94 -9.80
CA LYS A 185 9.92 7.34 -10.67
C LYS A 185 9.34 6.35 -11.68
N GLY A 186 10.18 5.92 -12.64
CA GLY A 186 9.77 4.97 -13.68
C GLY A 186 9.16 3.65 -13.18
N VAL A 187 9.50 3.20 -11.95
CA VAL A 187 8.83 2.05 -11.31
C VAL A 187 7.37 2.37 -11.00
N GLY A 188 7.06 3.56 -10.47
CA GLY A 188 5.70 4.02 -10.20
C GLY A 188 4.80 4.06 -11.46
N MET A 189 5.35 4.45 -12.62
CA MET A 189 4.60 4.41 -13.89
C MET A 189 4.22 2.97 -14.28
N ASN A 190 5.13 2.03 -14.09
CA ASN A 190 4.89 0.63 -14.44
C ASN A 190 3.92 -0.04 -13.47
N MET A 191 4.00 0.29 -12.17
CA MET A 191 3.02 -0.10 -11.16
C MET A 191 1.62 0.43 -11.50
N ALA A 192 1.49 1.74 -11.77
CA ALA A 192 0.22 2.37 -12.12
C ALA A 192 -0.46 1.73 -13.35
N LYS A 193 0.33 1.44 -14.40
CA LYS A 193 -0.17 0.73 -15.59
C LYS A 193 -0.55 -0.71 -15.29
N GLY A 194 0.27 -1.43 -14.51
CA GLY A 194 0.01 -2.80 -14.11
C GLY A 194 -1.31 -2.92 -13.36
N GLU A 195 -1.53 -2.05 -12.37
CA GLU A 195 -2.78 -1.98 -11.61
C GLU A 195 -3.97 -1.57 -12.49
N PHE A 196 -3.84 -0.50 -13.29
CA PHE A 196 -4.91 -0.05 -14.19
C PHE A 196 -5.40 -1.17 -15.14
N HIS A 197 -4.48 -1.89 -15.78
CA HIS A 197 -4.84 -3.01 -16.65
C HIS A 197 -5.38 -4.23 -15.88
N SER A 198 -4.92 -4.47 -14.65
CA SER A 198 -5.43 -5.54 -13.78
C SER A 198 -6.87 -5.27 -13.38
N MET A 199 -7.13 -4.09 -12.81
CA MET A 199 -8.46 -3.64 -12.42
C MET A 199 -9.41 -3.58 -13.63
N SER A 200 -8.91 -3.18 -14.80
CA SER A 200 -9.72 -3.16 -16.04
C SER A 200 -10.12 -4.57 -16.48
N ALA A 201 -9.19 -5.53 -16.45
CA ALA A 201 -9.48 -6.91 -16.80
C ALA A 201 -10.50 -7.57 -15.83
N ILE A 202 -10.45 -7.24 -14.53
CA ILE A 202 -11.48 -7.72 -13.59
C ILE A 202 -12.81 -7.02 -13.86
N TYR A 203 -12.82 -5.70 -14.05
CA TYR A 203 -14.03 -4.92 -14.31
C TYR A 203 -14.75 -5.36 -15.59
N GLU A 204 -14.04 -5.74 -16.65
CA GLU A 204 -14.62 -6.32 -17.87
C GLU A 204 -15.34 -7.66 -17.63
N VAL A 205 -14.89 -8.44 -16.65
CA VAL A 205 -15.44 -9.79 -16.32
C VAL A 205 -16.56 -9.72 -15.28
N LEU A 206 -16.42 -8.84 -14.29
CA LEU A 206 -17.30 -8.71 -13.14
C LEU A 206 -17.29 -7.26 -12.59
N PRO A 207 -17.97 -6.31 -13.27
CA PRO A 207 -17.94 -4.88 -12.92
C PRO A 207 -18.31 -4.59 -11.47
N GLU A 208 -19.17 -5.43 -10.87
CA GLU A 208 -19.66 -5.27 -9.51
C GLU A 208 -18.66 -5.68 -8.41
N PHE A 209 -17.49 -6.23 -8.77
CA PHE A 209 -16.53 -6.81 -7.81
C PHE A 209 -15.27 -5.94 -7.58
N VAL A 210 -15.06 -4.90 -8.38
CA VAL A 210 -13.93 -3.97 -8.26
C VAL A 210 -14.41 -2.53 -8.46
N PRO A 211 -13.81 -1.52 -7.79
CA PRO A 211 -14.00 -0.12 -8.15
C PRO A 211 -13.65 0.12 -9.63
N LYS A 212 -14.49 0.84 -10.36
CA LYS A 212 -14.28 1.09 -11.79
C LYS A 212 -12.94 1.81 -12.04
N PRO A 213 -11.98 1.23 -12.78
CA PRO A 213 -10.76 1.94 -13.19
C PRO A 213 -11.11 3.03 -14.21
N ILE A 214 -10.47 4.19 -14.09
CA ILE A 214 -10.74 5.37 -14.92
C ILE A 214 -9.52 5.69 -15.78
N ALA A 215 -8.36 5.87 -15.15
CA ALA A 215 -7.15 6.29 -15.85
C ALA A 215 -5.86 5.84 -15.14
N CYS A 216 -4.76 5.85 -15.89
CA CYS A 216 -3.42 5.94 -15.34
C CYS A 216 -2.55 6.84 -16.23
N GLY A 217 -1.57 7.53 -15.66
CA GLY A 217 -0.76 8.48 -16.42
C GLY A 217 0.41 9.08 -15.64
N THR A 218 0.95 10.17 -16.19
CA THR A 218 2.05 10.97 -15.63
C THR A 218 1.57 12.42 -15.46
N TYR A 219 2.03 13.08 -14.41
CA TYR A 219 1.80 14.51 -14.19
C TYR A 219 2.66 15.31 -15.18
N GLU A 220 2.09 16.25 -15.92
CA GLU A 220 2.87 17.08 -16.86
C GLU A 220 3.66 18.17 -16.11
N THR A 221 3.12 18.67 -14.99
CA THR A 221 3.74 19.71 -14.16
C THR A 221 4.78 19.19 -13.18
N ILE A 222 4.80 17.88 -12.90
CA ILE A 222 5.68 17.27 -11.90
C ILE A 222 6.36 16.04 -12.51
N SER A 223 7.64 16.20 -12.82
CA SER A 223 8.48 15.13 -13.39
C SER A 223 8.46 13.88 -12.51
N ASP A 224 8.57 12.70 -13.14
CA ASP A 224 8.64 11.40 -12.48
C ASP A 224 7.52 11.12 -11.47
N THR A 225 6.35 11.75 -11.65
CA THR A 225 5.15 11.54 -10.83
C THR A 225 4.05 10.94 -11.69
N HIS A 226 3.49 9.83 -11.24
CA HIS A 226 2.56 8.98 -11.97
C HIS A 226 1.31 8.71 -11.12
N PHE A 227 0.21 8.34 -11.76
CA PHE A 227 -1.03 8.03 -11.06
C PHE A 227 -1.79 6.85 -11.62
N PHE A 228 -2.58 6.24 -10.73
CA PHE A 228 -3.74 5.40 -11.05
C PHE A 228 -4.98 6.05 -10.42
N LEU A 229 -6.08 6.12 -11.18
CA LEU A 229 -7.35 6.75 -10.80
C LEU A 229 -8.50 5.76 -11.03
N CYS A 230 -9.36 5.61 -10.03
CA CYS A 230 -10.58 4.80 -10.10
C CYS A 230 -11.76 5.46 -9.35
N GLU A 231 -12.94 4.88 -9.50
CA GLU A 231 -14.12 5.17 -8.69
C GLU A 231 -13.83 5.01 -7.19
N PHE A 232 -14.32 5.91 -6.36
CA PHE A 232 -14.32 5.71 -4.92
C PHE A 232 -15.52 4.87 -4.50
N ARG A 233 -15.29 3.67 -3.94
CA ARG A 233 -16.32 2.89 -3.23
C ARG A 233 -16.09 3.04 -1.73
N GLU A 234 -17.10 3.43 -0.97
CA GLU A 234 -17.00 3.45 0.50
C GLU A 234 -17.13 2.03 1.04
N MET A 235 -16.22 1.63 1.93
CA MET A 235 -16.13 0.25 2.43
C MET A 235 -16.19 0.20 3.96
N LYS A 236 -16.78 -0.87 4.50
CA LYS A 236 -16.81 -1.17 5.93
C LYS A 236 -15.44 -1.66 6.41
N GLU A 237 -15.10 -1.38 7.67
CA GLU A 237 -13.91 -1.92 8.35
C GLU A 237 -14.07 -3.41 8.75
N ASP A 238 -14.57 -4.26 7.84
CA ASP A 238 -14.75 -5.70 8.08
C ASP A 238 -14.44 -6.54 6.84
N ILE A 239 -14.12 -7.82 7.04
CA ILE A 239 -13.80 -8.76 5.97
C ILE A 239 -15.08 -9.37 5.38
N PRO A 240 -15.20 -9.52 4.05
CA PRO A 240 -16.42 -10.08 3.45
C PRO A 240 -16.71 -11.53 3.87
N GLY A 241 -17.98 -11.88 4.00
CA GLY A 241 -18.40 -13.24 4.40
C GLY A 241 -17.91 -14.33 3.42
N PRO A 242 -17.42 -15.50 3.91
CA PRO A 242 -16.77 -16.51 3.06
C PRO A 242 -17.59 -16.96 1.84
N ASP A 243 -18.88 -17.28 2.01
CA ASP A 243 -19.74 -17.78 0.93
C ASP A 243 -20.04 -16.71 -0.14
N GLU A 244 -20.17 -15.44 0.25
CA GLU A 244 -20.45 -14.33 -0.66
C GLU A 244 -19.20 -13.94 -1.45
N PHE A 245 -18.06 -13.86 -0.76
CA PHE A 245 -16.75 -13.61 -1.36
C PHE A 245 -16.38 -14.72 -2.35
N ALA A 246 -16.49 -15.98 -1.93
CA ALA A 246 -16.29 -17.14 -2.79
C ALA A 246 -17.24 -17.14 -4.00
N SER A 247 -18.49 -16.69 -3.85
CA SER A 247 -19.43 -16.55 -4.98
C SER A 247 -18.93 -15.58 -6.05
N ARG A 248 -18.30 -14.47 -5.65
CA ARG A 248 -17.77 -13.45 -6.58
C ARG A 248 -16.43 -13.88 -7.18
N LEU A 249 -15.51 -14.37 -6.36
CA LEU A 249 -14.20 -14.87 -6.82
C LEU A 249 -14.35 -16.03 -7.81
N SER A 250 -15.21 -17.01 -7.50
CA SER A 250 -15.49 -18.14 -8.41
C SER A 250 -16.17 -17.68 -9.72
N LYS A 251 -17.03 -16.66 -9.71
CA LYS A 251 -17.58 -16.05 -10.93
C LYS A 251 -16.49 -15.39 -11.78
N MET A 252 -15.58 -14.63 -11.17
CA MET A 252 -14.43 -14.02 -11.86
C MET A 252 -13.54 -15.09 -12.52
N HIS A 253 -13.15 -16.11 -11.76
CA HIS A 253 -12.34 -17.21 -12.26
C HIS A 253 -13.05 -18.02 -13.37
N GLN A 254 -14.36 -18.28 -13.24
CA GLN A 254 -15.11 -19.06 -14.24
C GLN A 254 -15.47 -18.27 -15.50
N LYS A 255 -15.84 -16.99 -15.39
CA LYS A 255 -16.24 -16.15 -16.53
C LYS A 255 -15.07 -15.60 -17.35
N SER A 256 -13.92 -15.36 -16.72
CA SER A 256 -12.74 -14.81 -17.41
C SER A 256 -12.26 -15.73 -18.54
N VAL A 257 -11.74 -15.15 -19.63
CA VAL A 257 -11.21 -15.90 -20.78
C VAL A 257 -9.85 -15.30 -21.13
N SER A 258 -8.79 -16.12 -21.15
CA SER A 258 -7.48 -15.66 -21.60
C SER A 258 -7.54 -15.29 -23.09
N PRO A 259 -7.13 -14.06 -23.49
CA PRO A 259 -7.23 -13.59 -24.87
C PRO A 259 -6.31 -14.37 -25.84
N THR A 260 -5.35 -15.12 -25.30
CA THR A 260 -4.42 -15.97 -26.05
C THR A 260 -4.71 -17.47 -25.88
N GLY A 261 -5.61 -17.84 -24.96
CA GLY A 261 -5.76 -19.22 -24.47
C GLY A 261 -4.60 -19.72 -23.59
N LYS A 262 -3.64 -18.85 -23.22
CA LYS A 262 -2.42 -19.19 -22.47
C LYS A 262 -2.41 -18.58 -21.06
N PHE A 263 -1.46 -19.01 -20.23
CA PHE A 263 -1.15 -18.39 -18.94
C PHE A 263 -0.26 -17.16 -19.14
N GLY A 264 -0.45 -16.10 -18.34
CA GLY A 264 0.28 -14.83 -18.46
C GLY A 264 -0.63 -13.59 -18.58
N PHE A 265 -0.06 -12.46 -18.96
CA PHE A 265 -0.75 -11.18 -19.12
C PHE A 265 -0.08 -10.31 -20.19
N HIS A 266 -0.80 -9.35 -20.76
CA HIS A 266 -0.30 -8.50 -21.84
C HIS A 266 0.66 -7.39 -21.37
N ILE A 267 0.72 -7.12 -20.07
CA ILE A 267 1.59 -6.12 -19.44
C ILE A 267 2.16 -6.64 -18.12
N THR A 268 3.40 -6.28 -17.80
CA THR A 268 4.02 -6.58 -16.50
C THR A 268 3.24 -5.94 -15.37
N THR A 269 2.69 -6.77 -14.47
CA THR A 269 2.07 -6.36 -13.22
C THR A 269 3.08 -6.43 -12.07
N TYR A 270 2.78 -5.76 -10.97
CA TYR A 270 3.69 -5.57 -9.84
C TYR A 270 3.00 -5.98 -8.54
N ALA A 271 3.67 -6.80 -7.74
CA ALA A 271 3.22 -7.14 -6.39
C ALA A 271 4.14 -6.40 -5.41
N GLY A 272 3.58 -5.40 -4.71
CA GLY A 272 4.39 -4.31 -4.14
C GLY A 272 5.13 -3.55 -5.24
N ASN A 273 6.41 -3.25 -5.03
CA ASN A 273 7.27 -2.58 -6.03
C ASN A 273 8.04 -3.55 -6.95
N LEU A 274 7.85 -4.86 -6.79
CA LEU A 274 8.59 -5.89 -7.54
C LEU A 274 7.79 -6.39 -8.76
N PRO A 275 8.41 -6.49 -9.94
CA PRO A 275 7.74 -6.95 -11.15
C PRO A 275 7.45 -8.45 -11.10
N GLN A 276 6.27 -8.85 -11.56
CA GLN A 276 5.88 -10.24 -11.71
C GLN A 276 6.29 -10.81 -13.07
N TYR A 277 6.46 -12.12 -13.15
CA TYR A 277 6.56 -12.82 -14.43
C TYR A 277 5.16 -12.96 -15.04
N VAL A 278 4.97 -12.49 -16.27
CA VAL A 278 3.66 -12.51 -16.95
C VAL A 278 3.72 -12.94 -18.41
N ALA A 279 4.89 -13.35 -18.93
CA ALA A 279 4.98 -13.70 -20.34
C ALA A 279 4.13 -14.95 -20.67
N TRP A 280 3.63 -15.02 -21.90
CA TRP A 280 2.63 -16.00 -22.30
C TRP A 280 3.20 -17.42 -22.45
N GLU A 281 2.65 -18.38 -21.72
CA GLU A 281 3.11 -19.78 -21.67
C GLU A 281 1.94 -20.76 -21.83
N ASP A 282 2.14 -21.82 -22.61
CA ASP A 282 1.10 -22.81 -22.95
C ASP A 282 0.76 -23.80 -21.82
N SER A 283 1.59 -23.87 -20.77
CA SER A 283 1.45 -24.81 -19.66
C SER A 283 1.65 -24.11 -18.32
N TRP A 284 0.81 -24.46 -17.34
CA TRP A 284 0.90 -23.93 -15.99
C TRP A 284 2.20 -24.34 -15.27
N GLU A 285 2.69 -25.57 -15.47
CA GLU A 285 3.99 -26.01 -14.93
C GLU A 285 5.12 -25.08 -15.41
N THR A 286 5.11 -24.75 -16.70
CA THR A 286 6.13 -23.90 -17.32
C THR A 286 6.04 -22.45 -16.85
N PHE A 287 4.82 -21.90 -16.81
CA PHE A 287 4.57 -20.55 -16.29
C PHE A 287 5.03 -20.40 -14.84
N PHE A 288 4.57 -21.31 -13.96
CA PHE A 288 4.90 -21.26 -12.55
C PHE A 288 6.41 -21.44 -12.32
N ALA A 289 7.07 -22.35 -13.04
CA ALA A 289 8.52 -22.52 -12.94
C ALA A 289 9.30 -21.26 -13.32
N LYS A 290 8.86 -20.52 -14.35
CA LYS A 290 9.49 -19.25 -14.75
C LYS A 290 9.21 -18.14 -13.73
N SER A 291 7.98 -18.04 -13.23
CA SER A 291 7.60 -17.09 -12.17
C SER A 291 8.35 -17.34 -10.86
N MET A 292 8.47 -18.60 -10.42
CA MET A 292 9.19 -18.95 -9.20
C MET A 292 10.69 -18.68 -9.33
N ARG A 293 11.26 -18.86 -10.53
CA ARG A 293 12.66 -18.50 -10.80
C ARG A 293 12.89 -16.99 -10.66
N GLN A 294 12.01 -16.16 -11.24
CA GLN A 294 12.09 -14.71 -11.08
C GLN A 294 11.97 -14.28 -9.61
N ALA A 295 11.07 -14.90 -8.83
CA ALA A 295 10.96 -14.61 -7.38
C ALA A 295 12.25 -14.96 -6.60
N LEU A 296 12.87 -16.12 -6.90
CA LEU A 296 14.15 -16.53 -6.31
C LEU A 296 15.31 -15.62 -6.74
N ASP A 297 15.36 -15.21 -8.01
CA ASP A 297 16.38 -14.28 -8.51
C ASP A 297 16.26 -12.89 -7.83
N LEU A 298 15.04 -12.45 -7.53
CA LEU A 298 14.78 -11.24 -6.73
C LEU A 298 15.27 -11.38 -5.28
N GLU A 299 14.92 -12.47 -4.57
CA GLU A 299 15.43 -12.75 -3.20
C GLU A 299 16.96 -12.82 -3.18
N ILE A 300 17.59 -13.50 -4.16
CA ILE A 300 19.04 -13.58 -4.29
C ILE A 300 19.66 -12.20 -4.58
N SER A 301 18.97 -11.32 -5.32
CA SER A 301 19.47 -9.96 -5.60
C SER A 301 19.56 -9.09 -4.35
N VAL A 302 18.67 -9.30 -3.36
CA VAL A 302 18.62 -8.50 -2.11
C VAL A 302 19.27 -9.18 -0.91
N LYS A 303 19.43 -10.51 -0.89
CA LYS A 303 20.09 -11.28 0.19
C LYS A 303 21.45 -11.88 -0.18
N GLY A 304 21.81 -11.86 -1.46
CA GLY A 304 22.97 -12.57 -1.96
C GLY A 304 22.73 -14.08 -2.11
N ASN A 305 23.79 -14.79 -2.50
CA ASN A 305 23.72 -16.22 -2.78
C ASN A 305 23.78 -17.06 -1.49
N SER A 306 22.94 -18.09 -1.41
CA SER A 306 22.99 -19.12 -0.36
C SER A 306 23.16 -20.51 -0.98
N ASN A 307 24.09 -21.31 -0.44
CA ASN A 307 24.30 -22.70 -0.86
C ASN A 307 23.09 -23.58 -0.52
N GLU A 308 22.43 -23.33 0.60
CA GLU A 308 21.20 -24.02 1.00
C GLU A 308 20.06 -23.70 0.03
N LEU A 309 19.84 -22.39 -0.25
CA LEU A 309 18.84 -21.96 -1.22
C LEU A 309 19.09 -22.56 -2.61
N LYS A 310 20.34 -22.66 -3.04
CA LYS A 310 20.71 -23.29 -4.32
C LYS A 310 20.34 -24.76 -4.38
N VAL A 311 20.63 -25.55 -3.33
CA VAL A 311 20.29 -26.98 -3.26
C VAL A 311 18.78 -27.19 -3.20
N LEU A 312 18.08 -26.39 -2.39
CA LEU A 312 16.61 -26.46 -2.28
C LEU A 312 15.93 -26.03 -3.59
N SER A 313 16.41 -24.97 -4.24
CA SER A 313 15.91 -24.52 -5.55
C SER A 313 16.08 -25.60 -6.62
N GLN A 314 17.20 -26.32 -6.63
CA GLN A 314 17.39 -27.43 -7.56
C GLN A 314 16.33 -28.53 -7.35
N ALA A 315 16.10 -28.96 -6.09
CA ALA A 315 15.07 -29.94 -5.78
C ALA A 315 13.64 -29.46 -6.09
N LEU A 316 13.37 -28.16 -5.88
CA LEU A 316 12.10 -27.52 -6.22
C LEU A 316 11.79 -27.62 -7.72
N PHE A 317 12.74 -27.26 -8.58
CA PHE A 317 12.57 -27.29 -10.03
C PHE A 317 12.64 -28.69 -10.65
N GLU A 318 13.50 -29.58 -10.14
CA GLU A 318 13.68 -30.93 -10.71
C GLU A 318 12.60 -31.92 -10.26
N LYS A 319 11.98 -31.70 -9.09
CA LYS A 319 11.07 -32.68 -8.48
C LYS A 319 9.73 -32.11 -8.06
N VAL A 320 9.71 -31.07 -7.23
CA VAL A 320 8.48 -30.61 -6.56
C VAL A 320 7.50 -29.99 -7.56
N ILE A 321 7.95 -29.02 -8.37
CA ILE A 321 7.12 -28.38 -9.40
C ILE A 321 6.61 -29.41 -10.43
N PRO A 322 7.46 -30.26 -11.04
CA PRO A 322 7.00 -31.34 -11.92
C PRO A 322 6.02 -32.31 -11.27
N ARG A 323 6.24 -32.70 -10.00
CA ARG A 323 5.38 -33.67 -9.30
C ARG A 323 3.98 -33.09 -9.04
N LEU A 324 3.87 -31.82 -8.69
CA LEU A 324 2.59 -31.21 -8.26
C LEU A 324 1.82 -30.53 -9.38
N LEU A 325 2.49 -29.98 -10.40
CA LEU A 325 1.83 -29.19 -11.46
C LEU A 325 1.65 -29.95 -12.76
N ARG A 326 2.59 -30.82 -13.17
CA ARG A 326 2.44 -31.61 -14.40
C ARG A 326 1.19 -32.49 -14.44
N PRO A 327 0.76 -33.14 -13.33
CA PRO A 327 -0.44 -33.97 -13.35
C PRO A 327 -1.70 -33.22 -13.76
N LEU A 328 -1.81 -31.91 -13.49
CA LEU A 328 -2.96 -31.08 -13.82
C LEU A 328 -3.23 -30.98 -15.33
N GLU A 329 -2.18 -31.13 -16.16
CA GLU A 329 -2.21 -31.01 -17.62
C GLU A 329 -1.84 -32.35 -18.31
N SER A 330 -1.87 -33.45 -17.55
CA SER A 330 -1.53 -34.81 -18.01
C SER A 330 -2.77 -35.71 -18.05
N GLU A 331 -2.66 -36.86 -18.72
CA GLU A 331 -3.72 -37.90 -18.75
C GLU A 331 -5.07 -37.38 -19.33
N GLY A 332 -5.01 -36.36 -20.19
CA GLY A 332 -6.18 -35.72 -20.78
C GLY A 332 -6.81 -34.63 -19.91
N ARG A 333 -6.26 -34.33 -18.73
CA ARG A 333 -6.63 -33.17 -17.91
C ARG A 333 -6.06 -31.88 -18.51
N THR A 334 -6.71 -30.77 -18.21
CA THR A 334 -6.32 -29.42 -18.67
C THR A 334 -6.60 -28.40 -17.58
N VAL A 335 -5.68 -27.48 -17.33
CA VAL A 335 -5.92 -26.31 -16.47
C VAL A 335 -6.51 -25.18 -17.31
N LYS A 336 -7.56 -24.53 -16.82
CA LYS A 336 -8.08 -23.29 -17.42
C LYS A 336 -7.23 -22.10 -16.99
N PRO A 337 -6.61 -21.32 -17.90
CA PRO A 337 -6.06 -20.01 -17.58
C PRO A 337 -7.20 -19.07 -17.17
N SER A 338 -7.30 -18.83 -15.87
CA SER A 338 -8.32 -18.02 -15.21
C SER A 338 -7.70 -16.71 -14.76
N LEU A 339 -8.38 -15.59 -14.97
CA LEU A 339 -7.90 -14.30 -14.46
C LEU A 339 -7.93 -14.34 -12.93
N ILE A 340 -6.77 -14.22 -12.29
CA ILE A 340 -6.64 -14.08 -10.84
C ILE A 340 -6.39 -12.61 -10.46
N HIS A 341 -6.64 -12.27 -9.20
CA HIS A 341 -6.31 -10.98 -8.61
C HIS A 341 -4.80 -10.80 -8.41
N GLY A 342 -4.10 -11.85 -7.95
CA GLY A 342 -2.64 -11.93 -7.92
C GLY A 342 -1.98 -11.40 -6.64
N ASP A 343 -2.66 -10.54 -5.88
CA ASP A 343 -2.32 -10.15 -4.50
C ASP A 343 -3.59 -10.13 -3.63
N LEU A 344 -4.33 -11.25 -3.58
CA LEU A 344 -5.58 -11.31 -2.83
C LEU A 344 -5.35 -11.73 -1.39
N TRP A 345 -5.30 -10.76 -0.48
CA TRP A 345 -5.32 -10.96 0.97
C TRP A 345 -6.42 -10.11 1.60
N TYR A 346 -6.73 -10.35 2.88
CA TYR A 346 -7.91 -9.76 3.52
C TYR A 346 -7.97 -8.22 3.50
N ALA A 347 -6.83 -7.53 3.40
CA ALA A 347 -6.77 -6.07 3.36
C ALA A 347 -6.84 -5.47 1.94
N ASN A 348 -6.83 -6.33 0.90
CA ASN A 348 -7.13 -5.99 -0.50
C ASN A 348 -8.58 -6.38 -0.86
N ALA A 349 -9.44 -6.52 0.16
CA ALA A 349 -10.85 -6.84 0.05
C ALA A 349 -11.66 -6.03 1.08
N GLY A 350 -12.92 -5.74 0.77
CA GLY A 350 -13.80 -5.00 1.67
C GLY A 350 -15.28 -5.21 1.33
N ILE A 351 -16.15 -4.74 2.22
CA ILE A 351 -17.61 -4.79 2.01
C ILE A 351 -18.09 -3.39 1.63
N ASP A 352 -18.69 -3.27 0.46
CA ASP A 352 -19.31 -2.07 -0.06
C ASP A 352 -20.44 -1.55 0.85
N VAL A 353 -20.38 -0.28 1.26
CA VAL A 353 -21.38 0.33 2.15
C VAL A 353 -22.74 0.52 1.45
N GLU A 354 -22.77 0.72 0.13
CA GLU A 354 -24.02 1.04 -0.59
C GLU A 354 -24.93 -0.18 -0.77
N ASN A 355 -24.33 -1.36 -0.99
CA ASN A 355 -25.04 -2.56 -1.44
C ASN A 355 -24.73 -3.83 -0.61
N ASP A 356 -23.87 -3.72 0.39
CA ASP A 356 -23.45 -4.81 1.29
C ASP A 356 -22.84 -6.00 0.53
N GLN A 357 -21.98 -5.72 -0.46
CA GLN A 357 -21.34 -6.75 -1.28
C GLN A 357 -19.81 -6.75 -1.15
N PRO A 358 -19.16 -7.92 -1.31
CA PRO A 358 -17.72 -8.01 -1.43
C PRO A 358 -17.18 -7.24 -2.65
N LEU A 359 -16.11 -6.48 -2.42
CA LEU A 359 -15.24 -5.84 -3.40
C LEU A 359 -13.77 -6.28 -3.18
N VAL A 360 -12.96 -6.18 -4.23
CA VAL A 360 -11.49 -6.32 -4.18
C VAL A 360 -10.81 -5.13 -4.86
N PHE A 361 -9.56 -4.88 -4.52
CA PHE A 361 -8.76 -3.74 -5.01
C PHE A 361 -7.26 -4.05 -4.89
N ASP A 362 -6.41 -3.20 -5.47
CA ASP A 362 -4.94 -3.39 -5.52
C ASP A 362 -4.52 -4.66 -6.31
N ALA A 363 -5.24 -4.95 -7.40
CA ALA A 363 -4.99 -6.13 -8.23
C ALA A 363 -3.67 -6.05 -9.02
N CYS A 364 -2.97 -7.18 -9.10
CA CYS A 364 -1.78 -7.38 -9.94
C CYS A 364 -1.95 -8.66 -10.78
N CYS A 365 -2.95 -8.61 -11.67
CA CYS A 365 -3.48 -9.77 -12.39
C CYS A 365 -2.48 -10.49 -13.30
N PHE A 366 -2.80 -11.75 -13.56
CA PHE A 366 -2.44 -12.51 -14.76
C PHE A 366 -3.42 -13.67 -14.93
N PHE A 367 -3.39 -14.36 -16.08
CA PHE A 367 -4.12 -15.62 -16.27
C PHE A 367 -3.31 -16.78 -15.69
N ALA A 368 -3.89 -17.49 -14.72
CA ALA A 368 -3.24 -18.50 -13.89
C ALA A 368 -4.12 -19.75 -13.70
N HIS A 369 -3.60 -20.75 -13.01
CA HIS A 369 -4.46 -21.74 -12.35
C HIS A 369 -5.20 -21.08 -11.18
N ASN A 370 -6.52 -21.27 -11.06
CA ASN A 370 -7.35 -20.60 -10.06
C ASN A 370 -6.95 -20.91 -8.60
N GLU A 371 -6.41 -22.10 -8.31
CA GLU A 371 -5.94 -22.46 -6.96
C GLU A 371 -4.71 -21.65 -6.49
N TYR A 372 -4.03 -20.97 -7.41
CA TYR A 372 -2.87 -20.15 -7.10
C TYR A 372 -3.19 -19.04 -6.08
N GLU A 373 -4.37 -18.45 -6.19
CA GLU A 373 -4.83 -17.36 -5.32
C GLU A 373 -4.80 -17.77 -3.82
N PHE A 374 -5.13 -19.03 -3.52
CA PHE A 374 -5.15 -19.54 -2.14
C PHE A 374 -3.75 -19.67 -1.54
N GLY A 375 -2.68 -19.64 -2.35
CA GLY A 375 -1.31 -19.57 -1.85
C GLY A 375 -1.07 -18.35 -0.96
N GLN A 376 -1.68 -17.21 -1.32
CA GLN A 376 -1.61 -15.96 -0.54
C GLN A 376 -2.42 -16.04 0.78
N TRP A 377 -3.30 -17.04 0.93
CA TRP A 377 -4.17 -17.22 2.09
C TRP A 377 -3.56 -18.14 3.17
N ARG A 378 -2.54 -18.92 2.82
CA ARG A 378 -1.85 -19.84 3.75
C ARG A 378 -0.98 -19.18 4.85
N PRO A 379 -0.37 -18.00 4.66
CA PRO A 379 0.37 -17.32 5.73
C PRO A 379 -0.53 -16.93 6.90
N ALA A 380 -0.08 -17.15 8.13
CA ALA A 380 -0.91 -16.98 9.34
C ALA A 380 -1.25 -15.50 9.67
N CYS A 381 -0.67 -14.56 8.94
CA CYS A 381 -1.02 -13.14 8.97
C CYS A 381 -2.30 -12.82 8.19
N ASN A 382 -2.73 -13.69 7.28
CA ASN A 382 -3.94 -13.49 6.50
C ASN A 382 -5.18 -13.91 7.31
N ARG A 383 -6.32 -13.25 7.06
CA ARG A 383 -7.60 -13.50 7.72
C ARG A 383 -8.59 -14.29 6.85
N PHE A 384 -8.17 -14.68 5.64
CA PHE A 384 -8.89 -15.65 4.82
C PHE A 384 -8.44 -17.07 5.20
N GLY A 385 -9.18 -17.72 6.10
CA GLY A 385 -8.88 -19.08 6.55
C GLY A 385 -9.45 -20.19 5.66
N ASP A 386 -9.36 -21.43 6.15
CA ASP A 386 -9.86 -22.63 5.48
C ASP A 386 -11.36 -22.52 5.11
N GLU A 387 -12.14 -21.73 5.84
CA GLU A 387 -13.55 -21.46 5.55
C GLU A 387 -13.78 -20.77 4.19
N TYR A 388 -12.84 -19.92 3.73
CA TYR A 388 -12.92 -19.27 2.42
C TYR A 388 -12.55 -20.24 1.29
N VAL A 389 -11.53 -21.06 1.50
CA VAL A 389 -11.14 -22.12 0.55
C VAL A 389 -12.26 -23.16 0.43
N ALA A 390 -12.86 -23.56 1.56
CA ALA A 390 -14.01 -24.46 1.60
C ALA A 390 -15.24 -23.84 0.93
N ALA A 391 -15.53 -22.55 1.15
CA ALA A 391 -16.61 -21.84 0.48
C ALA A 391 -16.42 -21.79 -1.05
N TYR A 392 -15.20 -21.54 -1.54
CA TYR A 392 -14.88 -21.60 -2.97
C TYR A 392 -15.03 -23.01 -3.54
N ASN A 393 -14.54 -24.03 -2.82
CA ASN A 393 -14.58 -25.42 -3.27
C ASN A 393 -16.00 -26.04 -3.28
N LYS A 394 -17.01 -25.38 -2.66
CA LYS A 394 -18.44 -25.68 -2.89
C LYS A 394 -18.91 -25.31 -4.31
N LEU A 395 -18.24 -24.36 -4.97
CA LEU A 395 -18.67 -23.71 -6.21
C LEU A 395 -17.82 -24.10 -7.43
N VAL A 396 -16.58 -24.52 -7.19
CA VAL A 396 -15.62 -24.98 -8.20
C VAL A 396 -14.94 -26.23 -7.68
N GLN A 397 -14.88 -27.29 -8.48
CA GLN A 397 -14.20 -28.53 -8.07
C GLN A 397 -12.69 -28.29 -7.90
N ILE A 398 -12.09 -28.93 -6.90
CA ILE A 398 -10.63 -29.03 -6.74
C ILE A 398 -10.03 -29.66 -8.01
N SER A 399 -8.90 -29.13 -8.48
CA SER A 399 -8.25 -29.66 -9.68
C SER A 399 -7.69 -31.06 -9.42
N ALA A 400 -8.06 -32.04 -10.24
CA ALA A 400 -7.51 -33.39 -10.16
C ALA A 400 -6.02 -33.41 -10.58
N PRO A 401 -5.15 -34.21 -9.92
CA PRO A 401 -5.40 -35.06 -8.75
C PRO A 401 -5.70 -34.27 -7.46
N GLU A 402 -6.78 -34.62 -6.75
CA GLU A 402 -7.23 -33.89 -5.55
C GLU A 402 -6.30 -34.17 -4.35
N GLU A 403 -5.64 -35.33 -4.32
CA GLU A 403 -4.66 -35.70 -3.29
C GLU A 403 -3.41 -34.82 -3.27
N ASP A 404 -3.13 -34.09 -4.35
CA ASP A 404 -2.01 -33.13 -4.45
C ASP A 404 -2.41 -31.70 -4.04
N PHE A 405 -3.69 -31.42 -3.74
CA PHE A 405 -4.22 -30.07 -3.52
C PHE A 405 -3.44 -29.29 -2.46
N GLU A 406 -3.28 -29.83 -1.25
CA GLU A 406 -2.50 -29.20 -0.17
C GLU A 406 -1.05 -28.94 -0.57
N GLY A 407 -0.43 -29.90 -1.28
CA GLY A 407 0.93 -29.73 -1.79
C GLY A 407 1.05 -28.60 -2.82
N ARG A 408 0.02 -28.40 -3.66
CA ARG A 408 -0.06 -27.25 -4.57
C ARG A 408 -0.24 -25.94 -3.80
N LEU A 409 -1.08 -25.91 -2.75
CA LEU A 409 -1.26 -24.70 -1.94
C LEU A 409 0.04 -24.29 -1.23
N ASP A 410 0.79 -25.24 -0.67
CA ASP A 410 2.09 -24.98 -0.06
C ASP A 410 3.13 -24.53 -1.10
N LEU A 411 3.08 -25.07 -2.33
CA LEU A 411 3.93 -24.62 -3.44
C LEU A 411 3.59 -23.19 -3.89
N TYR A 412 2.30 -22.83 -3.96
CA TYR A 412 1.88 -21.47 -4.30
C TYR A 412 2.22 -20.49 -3.17
N ARG A 413 1.98 -20.85 -1.91
CA ARG A 413 2.45 -20.11 -0.72
C ARG A 413 3.95 -19.82 -0.82
N LEU A 414 4.78 -20.83 -1.10
CA LEU A 414 6.22 -20.66 -1.21
C LEU A 414 6.63 -19.58 -2.23
N ARG A 415 5.88 -19.40 -3.32
CA ARG A 415 6.09 -18.27 -4.23
C ARG A 415 5.84 -16.95 -3.51
N PHE A 416 4.67 -16.79 -2.89
CA PHE A 416 4.29 -15.56 -2.20
C PHE A 416 5.28 -15.21 -1.08
N ASP A 417 5.63 -16.16 -0.21
CA ASP A 417 6.60 -15.99 0.87
C ASP A 417 7.98 -15.55 0.33
N THR A 418 8.43 -16.15 -0.78
CA THR A 418 9.70 -15.77 -1.45
C THR A 418 9.64 -14.33 -1.97
N HIS A 419 8.51 -13.93 -2.57
CA HIS A 419 8.30 -12.57 -3.09
C HIS A 419 8.21 -11.53 -1.96
N VAL A 420 7.50 -11.85 -0.87
CA VAL A 420 7.38 -11.02 0.35
C VAL A 420 8.75 -10.87 1.03
N SER A 421 9.57 -11.93 1.08
CA SER A 421 10.94 -11.85 1.61
C SER A 421 11.83 -10.90 0.80
N ALA A 422 11.71 -10.94 -0.53
CA ALA A 422 12.46 -10.06 -1.43
C ALA A 422 11.99 -8.60 -1.33
N LEU A 423 10.68 -8.39 -1.17
CA LEU A 423 10.03 -7.07 -1.09
C LEU A 423 10.40 -6.33 0.19
N PHE A 424 10.36 -6.99 1.35
CA PHE A 424 10.52 -6.36 2.66
C PHE A 424 11.90 -6.57 3.28
N VAL A 425 12.95 -6.21 2.55
CA VAL A 425 14.36 -6.48 2.87
C VAL A 425 14.69 -6.35 4.37
N ASP A 426 14.33 -5.24 5.01
CA ASP A 426 14.71 -4.94 6.39
C ASP A 426 13.64 -5.28 7.45
N ASN A 427 12.38 -5.51 7.05
CA ASN A 427 11.29 -5.79 7.99
C ASN A 427 11.17 -7.30 8.27
N LYS A 428 11.95 -7.77 9.26
CA LYS A 428 11.96 -9.19 9.66
C LYS A 428 10.58 -9.75 10.02
N ALA A 429 9.65 -8.94 10.55
CA ALA A 429 8.31 -9.42 10.92
C ALA A 429 7.47 -9.76 9.67
N LEU A 430 7.50 -8.91 8.64
CA LEU A 430 6.82 -9.18 7.37
C LEU A 430 7.48 -10.35 6.60
N ARG A 431 8.80 -10.54 6.72
CA ARG A 431 9.54 -11.62 6.07
C ARG A 431 9.34 -13.02 6.68
N THR A 432 8.70 -13.15 7.85
CA THR A 432 8.59 -14.43 8.60
C THR A 432 7.13 -14.93 8.71
N GLN A 433 6.28 -14.55 7.76
CA GLN A 433 4.83 -14.84 7.76
C GLN A 433 4.50 -16.24 7.19
#